data_AF-A0A3P6DYI5-F1
#
_entry.id   AF-A0A3P6DYI5-F1
#
_cell.length_a   1.000
_cell.length_b   1.000
_cell.length_c   1.000
_cell.angle_alpha   90.00
_cell.angle_beta   90.00
_cell.angle_gamma   90.00
#
_symmetry.space_group_name_H-M   'P 1'
#
loop_
_entity.id
_entity.type
_entity.pdbx_description
1 polymer ?
#
loop_
_entity_poly.entity_id
_entity_poly.type
_entity_poly.pdbx_seq_one_letter_code
_entity_poly.pdbx_strand_id
1 'polypeptide(L)'
;MIEENLIYWLRMKNKLGFEVGGELQFHYGINLFSITVVSSAHNPQYLLEQIYLYLDGLEEFLEVMEANVFGKHKKTTSDEYPDDDGENLWQQITEKRRFRFNKRVRSILKNISQKDVVNFYKRYLVKTSPQTRMLSIRIWGCNSIPCAWSI
;
A
#
# COMPACT_ATOMS: atom_id res chain seq x y z
N MET A 1 -5.97 4.57 5.16
CA MET A 1 -5.01 5.54 5.73
C MET A 1 -4.14 6.19 4.67
N ILE A 2 -3.39 5.42 3.86
CA ILE A 2 -2.51 6.02 2.81
C ILE A 2 -3.17 6.13 1.43
N GLU A 3 -4.28 5.43 1.19
CA GLU A 3 -4.94 5.36 -0.12
C GLU A 3 -5.34 6.73 -0.68
N GLU A 4 -6.05 7.54 0.11
CA GLU A 4 -6.46 8.89 -0.31
C GLU A 4 -5.24 9.79 -0.59
N ASN A 5 -4.20 9.71 0.23
CA ASN A 5 -2.96 10.46 0.04
C ASN A 5 -2.22 10.02 -1.22
N LEU A 6 -2.17 8.71 -1.48
CA LEU A 6 -1.59 8.10 -2.68
C LEU A 6 -2.31 8.56 -3.95
N ILE A 7 -3.64 8.51 -3.95
CA ILE A 7 -4.46 8.97 -5.08
C ILE A 7 -4.26 10.47 -5.29
N TYR A 8 -4.31 11.28 -4.22
CA TYR A 8 -4.08 12.72 -4.33
C TYR A 8 -2.69 13.01 -4.92
N TRP A 9 -1.63 12.38 -4.41
CA TRP A 9 -0.26 12.70 -4.80
C TRP A 9 0.06 12.24 -6.23
N LEU A 10 -0.24 10.98 -6.57
CA LEU A 10 0.09 10.42 -7.89
C LEU A 10 -0.89 10.87 -8.98
N ARG A 11 -2.20 10.88 -8.69
CA ARG A 11 -3.23 11.18 -9.71
C ARG A 11 -3.57 12.66 -9.80
N MET A 12 -3.85 13.33 -8.68
CA MET A 12 -4.36 14.71 -8.72
C MET A 12 -3.23 15.74 -8.84
N LYS A 13 -2.20 15.63 -8.00
CA LYS A 13 -1.08 16.57 -7.93
C LYS A 13 -0.10 16.37 -9.09
N ASN A 14 0.42 15.16 -9.25
CA ASN A 14 1.46 14.88 -10.26
C ASN A 14 0.90 14.37 -11.61
N LYS A 15 -0.42 14.15 -11.71
CA LYS A 15 -1.12 13.78 -12.96
C LYS A 15 -0.48 12.59 -13.70
N LEU A 16 0.01 11.61 -12.96
CA LEU A 16 0.84 10.53 -13.50
C LEU A 16 0.06 9.51 -14.33
N GLY A 17 -1.24 9.39 -14.13
CA GLY A 17 -2.04 8.40 -14.81
C GLY A 17 -3.53 8.62 -14.60
N PHE A 18 -4.33 8.03 -15.48
CA PHE A 18 -5.79 8.03 -15.31
C PHE A 18 -6.20 7.09 -14.18
N GLU A 19 -5.50 5.96 -14.04
CA GLU A 19 -5.75 4.95 -13.02
C GLU A 19 -4.55 4.87 -12.08
N VAL A 20 -4.83 5.05 -10.79
CA VAL A 20 -3.88 4.95 -9.70
C VAL A 20 -4.59 4.23 -8.57
N GLY A 21 -3.96 3.18 -8.03
CA GLY A 21 -4.51 2.42 -6.90
C GLY A 21 -3.42 1.90 -5.99
N GLY A 22 -3.76 1.77 -4.71
CA GLY A 22 -2.98 1.03 -3.73
C GLY A 22 -3.82 -0.12 -3.20
N GLU A 23 -3.28 -1.34 -3.19
CA GLU A 23 -4.02 -2.53 -2.75
C GLU A 23 -3.21 -3.31 -1.71
N LEU A 24 -3.91 -3.86 -0.71
CA LEU A 24 -3.37 -4.84 0.21
C LEU A 24 -3.86 -6.22 -0.21
N GLN A 25 -2.92 -7.12 -0.52
CA GLN A 25 -3.20 -8.48 -0.94
C GLN A 25 -2.61 -9.48 0.05
N PHE A 26 -3.26 -10.64 0.18
CA PHE A 26 -2.73 -11.76 0.94
C PHE A 26 -2.70 -13.01 0.06
N HIS A 27 -1.50 -13.49 -0.23
CA HIS A 27 -1.28 -14.65 -1.09
C HIS A 27 -0.32 -15.62 -0.42
N TYR A 28 -0.71 -16.89 -0.31
CA TYR A 28 0.13 -17.97 0.20
C TYR A 28 0.81 -17.69 1.56
N GLY A 29 0.14 -16.96 2.46
CA GLY A 29 0.70 -16.62 3.78
C GLY A 29 1.48 -15.30 3.83
N ILE A 30 1.60 -14.59 2.70
CA ILE A 30 2.39 -13.37 2.57
C ILE A 30 1.42 -12.18 2.40
N ASN A 31 1.64 -11.11 3.16
CA ASN A 31 0.98 -9.83 2.93
C ASN A 31 1.80 -9.02 1.92
N LEU A 32 1.13 -8.50 0.88
CA LEU A 32 1.73 -7.65 -0.14
C LEU A 32 0.97 -6.33 -0.19
N PHE A 33 1.73 -5.24 -0.27
CA PHE A 33 1.18 -3.93 -0.62
C PHE A 33 1.65 -3.59 -2.03
N SER A 34 0.71 -3.34 -2.94
CA SER A 34 0.98 -3.00 -4.33
C SER A 34 0.52 -1.57 -4.61
N ILE A 35 1.27 -0.89 -5.49
CA ILE A 35 0.89 0.40 -6.07
C ILE A 35 0.85 0.20 -7.58
N THR A 36 -0.30 0.49 -8.18
CA THR A 36 -0.52 0.37 -9.62
C THR A 36 -0.77 1.75 -10.20
N VAL A 37 -0.07 2.09 -11.27
CA VAL A 37 -0.27 3.32 -12.04
C VAL A 37 -0.36 2.96 -13.51
N VAL A 38 -1.47 3.35 -14.14
CA VAL A 38 -1.66 3.21 -15.59
C VAL A 38 -1.63 4.60 -16.21
N SER A 39 -0.67 4.80 -17.10
CA SER A 39 -0.45 6.07 -17.79
C SER A 39 -0.38 5.87 -19.30
N SER A 40 -0.99 6.81 -20.03
CA SER A 40 -0.78 6.97 -21.47
C SER A 40 0.28 8.04 -21.80
N ALA A 41 0.69 8.85 -20.81
CA ALA A 41 1.54 10.02 -21.02
C ALA A 41 2.99 9.80 -20.56
N HIS A 42 3.22 8.86 -19.65
CA HIS A 42 4.52 8.68 -19.01
C HIS A 42 5.04 7.26 -19.18
N ASN A 43 6.35 7.13 -19.40
CA ASN A 43 7.00 5.83 -19.47
C ASN A 43 7.07 5.16 -18.08
N PRO A 44 7.17 3.82 -18.01
CA PRO A 44 7.18 3.10 -16.74
C PRO A 44 8.35 3.44 -15.80
N GLN A 45 9.49 3.88 -16.33
CA GLN A 45 10.65 4.27 -15.51
C GLN A 45 10.35 5.55 -14.73
N TYR A 46 9.82 6.57 -15.40
CA TYR A 46 9.40 7.82 -14.76
C TYR A 46 8.34 7.56 -13.69
N LEU A 47 7.34 6.73 -14.00
CA LEU A 47 6.30 6.37 -13.02
C LEU A 47 6.88 5.72 -11.77
N LEU A 48 7.83 4.81 -11.92
CA LEU A 48 8.48 4.15 -10.80
C LEU A 48 9.28 5.15 -9.94
N GLU A 49 10.00 6.08 -10.56
CA GLU A 49 10.72 7.13 -9.84
C GLU A 49 9.76 8.00 -9.03
N GLN A 50 8.61 8.35 -9.59
CA GLN A 50 7.58 9.12 -8.88
C GLN A 50 6.96 8.33 -7.72
N ILE A 51 6.75 7.01 -7.88
CA ILE A 51 6.32 6.15 -6.78
C ILE A 51 7.36 6.12 -5.67
N TYR A 52 8.66 6.06 -6.00
CA TYR A 52 9.71 6.11 -4.98
C TYR A 52 9.75 7.45 -4.26
N LEU A 53 9.62 8.57 -4.98
CA LEU A 53 9.52 9.90 -4.37
C LEU A 53 8.32 10.01 -3.42
N TYR A 54 7.17 9.45 -3.81
CA TYR A 54 6.00 9.36 -2.93
C TYR A 54 6.31 8.55 -1.66
N LEU A 55 6.91 7.37 -1.82
CA LEU A 55 7.26 6.51 -0.70
C LEU A 55 8.24 7.19 0.25
N ASP A 56 9.25 7.90 -0.25
CA ASP A 56 10.22 8.62 0.57
C ASP A 56 9.58 9.76 1.39
N GLY A 57 8.52 10.39 0.87
CA GLY A 57 7.76 11.43 1.58
C GLY A 57 6.69 10.90 2.55
N LEU A 58 6.45 9.57 2.56
CA LEU A 58 5.36 8.99 3.34
C LEU A 58 5.63 9.05 4.85
N GLU A 59 6.89 9.07 5.28
CA GLU A 59 7.27 9.21 6.69
C GLU A 59 6.69 10.48 7.31
N GLU A 60 6.97 11.63 6.68
CA GLU A 60 6.52 12.93 7.13
C GLU A 60 4.99 12.96 7.22
N PHE A 61 4.30 12.48 6.18
CA PHE A 61 2.85 12.36 6.17
C PHE A 61 2.30 11.54 7.35
N LEU A 62 2.96 10.43 7.69
CA LEU A 62 2.57 9.58 8.80
C LEU A 62 2.89 10.19 10.16
N GLU A 63 3.95 10.98 10.29
CA GLU A 63 4.35 11.62 11.55
C GLU A 63 3.52 12.87 11.87
N VAL A 64 3.16 13.68 10.87
CA VAL A 64 2.36 14.91 11.06
C VAL A 64 0.84 14.66 11.13
N MET A 65 0.40 13.42 10.92
CA MET A 65 -1.01 13.05 11.00
C MET A 65 -1.57 13.35 12.39
N GLU A 66 -2.66 14.12 12.44
CA GLU A 66 -3.33 14.44 13.71
C GLU A 66 -3.90 13.19 14.38
N ALA A 67 -3.85 13.15 15.71
CA ALA A 67 -4.27 12.00 16.50
C ALA A 67 -5.76 11.64 16.33
N ASN A 68 -6.63 12.63 16.08
CA ASN A 68 -8.05 12.44 15.78
C ASN A 68 -8.26 11.70 14.43
N VAL A 69 -7.51 12.07 13.38
CA VAL A 69 -7.54 11.48 12.04
C VAL A 69 -7.01 10.05 12.11
N PHE A 70 -5.87 9.85 12.80
CA PHE A 70 -5.33 8.51 13.04
C PHE A 70 -6.33 7.61 13.78
N GLY A 71 -6.94 8.13 14.86
CA GLY A 71 -7.96 7.42 15.63
C GLY A 71 -9.18 7.05 14.79
N LYS A 72 -9.62 7.94 13.89
CA LYS A 72 -10.71 7.67 12.94
C LYS A 72 -10.34 6.56 11.97
N HIS A 73 -9.18 6.62 11.32
CA HIS A 73 -8.73 5.56 10.41
C HIS A 73 -8.62 4.21 11.10
N LYS A 74 -8.03 4.16 12.29
CA LYS A 74 -7.92 2.95 13.10
C LYS A 74 -9.28 2.35 13.44
N LYS A 75 -10.27 3.19 13.78
CA LYS A 75 -11.64 2.74 14.03
C LYS A 75 -12.29 2.21 12.77
N THR A 76 -12.27 2.98 11.67
CA THR A 76 -12.84 2.57 10.37
C THR A 76 -12.26 1.24 9.90
N THR A 77 -10.94 1.09 9.90
CA THR A 77 -10.29 -0.18 9.51
C THR A 77 -10.67 -1.32 10.44
N SER A 78 -10.82 -1.09 11.76
CA SER A 78 -11.28 -2.14 12.68
C SER A 78 -12.74 -2.55 12.43
N ASP A 79 -13.59 -1.62 12.02
CA ASP A 79 -15.01 -1.86 11.75
C ASP A 79 -15.22 -2.56 10.39
N GLU A 80 -14.30 -2.38 9.43
CA GLU A 80 -14.30 -3.05 8.12
C GLU A 80 -13.94 -4.54 8.19
N TYR A 81 -13.16 -4.97 9.19
CA TYR A 81 -12.89 -6.39 9.37
C TYR A 81 -14.19 -7.13 9.72
N PRO A 82 -14.57 -8.19 9.00
CA PRO A 82 -15.82 -8.89 9.25
C PRO A 82 -15.71 -9.83 10.46
N ASP A 83 -16.84 -10.26 11.00
CA ASP A 83 -16.86 -11.25 12.07
C ASP A 83 -16.31 -12.60 11.56
N ASP A 84 -15.83 -13.43 12.50
CA ASP A 84 -15.30 -14.76 12.17
C ASP A 84 -16.46 -15.77 12.02
N ASP A 85 -17.39 -15.53 11.09
CA ASP A 85 -18.57 -16.35 10.79
C ASP A 85 -18.77 -16.60 9.27
N GLY A 86 -19.61 -17.59 8.94
CA GLY A 86 -20.06 -17.87 7.56
C GLY A 86 -18.94 -18.01 6.51
N GLU A 87 -19.01 -17.21 5.45
CA GLU A 87 -18.08 -17.20 4.30
C GLU A 87 -16.65 -16.80 4.68
N ASN A 88 -16.46 -15.97 5.72
CA ASN A 88 -15.12 -15.56 6.19
C ASN A 88 -14.34 -16.73 6.80
N LEU A 89 -15.03 -17.72 7.35
CA LEU A 89 -14.39 -18.94 7.84
C LEU A 89 -13.84 -19.77 6.69
N TRP A 90 -14.55 -19.82 5.54
CA TRP A 90 -14.07 -20.55 4.38
C TRP A 90 -12.77 -19.95 3.82
N GLN A 91 -12.70 -18.62 3.70
CA GLN A 91 -11.46 -17.92 3.33
C GLN A 91 -10.32 -18.20 4.33
N GLN A 92 -10.62 -18.20 5.64
CA GLN A 92 -9.62 -18.55 6.65
C GLN A 92 -9.09 -19.98 6.49
N ILE A 93 -9.94 -20.94 6.13
CA ILE A 93 -9.56 -22.33 5.88
C ILE A 93 -8.69 -22.45 4.63
N THR A 94 -9.14 -21.89 3.50
CA THR A 94 -8.42 -22.00 2.21
C THR A 94 -7.06 -21.34 2.26
N GLU A 95 -6.96 -20.20 2.94
CA GLU A 95 -5.71 -19.46 3.11
C GLU A 95 -4.86 -19.94 4.29
N LYS A 96 -5.30 -21.01 4.99
CA LYS A 96 -4.62 -21.59 6.17
C LYS A 96 -4.35 -20.55 7.25
N ARG A 97 -5.26 -19.58 7.41
CA ARG A 97 -5.17 -18.58 8.48
C ARG A 97 -5.48 -19.21 9.84
N ARG A 98 -4.98 -18.56 10.89
CA ARG A 98 -5.25 -18.98 12.27
C ARG A 98 -6.71 -18.71 12.62
N PHE A 99 -7.37 -19.65 13.28
CA PHE A 99 -8.75 -19.48 13.77
C PHE A 99 -8.91 -18.17 14.56
N ARG A 100 -10.02 -17.46 14.33
CA ARG A 100 -10.32 -16.12 14.89
C ARG A 100 -9.36 -15.03 14.43
N PHE A 101 -8.97 -15.08 13.15
CA PHE A 101 -8.03 -14.12 12.58
C PHE A 101 -8.57 -12.68 12.68
N ASN A 102 -9.81 -12.43 12.26
CA ASN A 102 -10.37 -11.08 12.21
C ASN A 102 -10.52 -10.50 13.62
N LYS A 103 -11.05 -11.29 14.57
CA LYS A 103 -11.14 -10.87 15.98
C LYS A 103 -9.77 -10.50 16.57
N ARG A 104 -8.71 -11.23 16.21
CA ARG A 104 -7.35 -10.91 16.66
C ARG A 104 -6.84 -9.62 16.02
N VAL A 105 -7.06 -9.43 14.72
CA VAL A 105 -6.66 -8.20 14.02
C VAL A 105 -7.35 -6.98 14.64
N ARG A 106 -8.67 -7.02 14.87
CA ARG A 106 -9.40 -5.93 15.56
C ARG A 106 -8.81 -5.63 16.95
N SER A 107 -8.44 -6.66 17.72
CA SER A 107 -7.79 -6.49 19.03
C SER A 107 -6.44 -5.79 18.94
N ILE A 108 -5.62 -6.14 17.94
CA ILE A 108 -4.32 -5.48 17.69
C ILE A 108 -4.54 -4.03 17.24
N LEU A 109 -5.46 -3.80 16.31
CA LEU A 109 -5.79 -2.47 15.81
C LEU A 109 -6.20 -1.54 16.95
N LYS A 110 -6.95 -2.01 17.96
CA LYS A 110 -7.31 -1.21 19.14
C LYS A 110 -6.11 -0.68 19.93
N ASN A 111 -4.97 -1.36 19.90
CA ASN A 111 -3.78 -0.98 20.68
C ASN A 111 -2.65 -0.38 19.85
N ILE A 112 -2.71 -0.47 18.52
CA ILE A 112 -1.67 0.08 17.64
C ILE A 112 -1.55 1.60 17.81
N SER A 113 -0.32 2.08 17.93
CA SER A 113 0.00 3.51 17.97
C SER A 113 0.48 4.00 16.59
N GLN A 114 0.42 5.32 16.38
CA GLN A 114 0.96 5.94 15.17
C GLN A 114 2.46 5.66 15.01
N LYS A 115 3.21 5.61 16.12
CA LYS A 115 4.62 5.24 16.14
C LYS A 115 4.86 3.83 15.62
N ASP A 116 3.99 2.86 15.95
CA ASP A 116 4.10 1.49 15.43
C ASP A 116 3.95 1.44 13.91
N VAL A 117 3.06 2.28 13.37
CA VAL A 117 2.83 2.38 11.92
C VAL A 117 4.01 3.03 11.21
N VAL A 118 4.56 4.12 11.76
CA VAL A 118 5.79 4.75 11.24
C VAL A 118 6.96 3.77 11.28
N ASN A 119 7.12 3.02 12.38
CA ASN A 119 8.15 1.99 12.50
C ASN A 119 7.95 0.86 11.47
N PHE A 120 6.71 0.43 11.22
CA PHE A 120 6.40 -0.57 10.19
C PHE A 120 6.80 -0.08 8.80
N TYR A 121 6.46 1.17 8.46
CA TYR A 121 6.87 1.80 7.21
C TYR A 121 8.40 1.86 7.07
N LYS A 122 9.11 2.38 8.09
CA LYS A 122 10.59 2.46 8.13
C LYS A 122 11.24 1.10 7.92
N ARG A 123 10.62 0.06 8.47
CA ARG A 123 11.14 -1.29 8.46
C ARG A 123 10.97 -2.00 7.12
N TYR A 124 9.81 -1.86 6.46
CA TYR A 124 9.44 -2.71 5.32
C TYR A 124 9.21 -1.96 4.00
N LEU A 125 9.00 -0.65 4.03
CA LEU A 125 8.67 0.15 2.83
C LEU A 125 9.78 1.12 2.43
N VAL A 126 10.65 1.53 3.37
CA VAL A 126 11.80 2.40 3.06
C VAL A 126 12.86 1.63 2.29
N LYS A 127 13.27 2.15 1.13
CA LYS A 127 14.20 1.47 0.20
C LYS A 127 15.56 1.14 0.82
N THR A 128 16.05 1.94 1.77
CA THR A 128 17.35 1.73 2.43
C THR A 128 17.30 0.67 3.54
N SER A 129 16.11 0.22 3.96
CA SER A 129 16.01 -0.84 4.97
C SER A 129 16.42 -2.20 4.41
N PRO A 130 17.27 -2.97 5.12
CA PRO A 130 17.68 -4.31 4.69
C PRO A 130 16.51 -5.33 4.67
N GLN A 131 15.38 -5.00 5.28
CA GLN A 131 14.18 -5.85 5.32
C GLN A 131 13.16 -5.52 4.23
N THR A 132 13.35 -4.41 3.53
CA THR A 132 12.50 -4.04 2.40
C THR A 132 12.66 -5.04 1.26
N ARG A 133 11.53 -5.44 0.69
CA ARG A 133 11.45 -6.36 -0.46
C ARG A 133 10.53 -5.70 -1.48
N MET A 134 11.08 -5.30 -2.62
CA MET A 134 10.34 -4.60 -3.66
C MET A 134 10.45 -5.34 -4.98
N LEU A 135 9.33 -5.46 -5.67
CA LEU A 135 9.24 -5.93 -7.04
C LEU A 135 8.58 -4.83 -7.86
N SER A 136 9.20 -4.45 -8.98
CA SER A 136 8.60 -3.51 -9.93
C SER A 136 8.31 -4.23 -11.24
N ILE A 137 7.05 -4.23 -11.68
CA ILE A 137 6.64 -4.72 -12.99
C ILE A 137 6.40 -3.49 -13.88
N ARG A 138 7.07 -3.45 -15.03
CA ARG A 138 7.04 -2.29 -15.95
C ARG A 138 6.52 -2.74 -17.30
N ILE A 139 5.38 -2.21 -17.70
CA ILE A 139 4.71 -2.57 -18.95
C ILE A 139 4.80 -1.39 -19.90
N TRP A 140 5.43 -1.59 -21.05
CA TRP A 140 5.54 -0.58 -22.10
C TRP A 140 4.38 -0.73 -23.08
N GLY A 141 3.73 0.38 -23.41
CA GLY A 141 2.71 0.40 -24.46
C GLY A 141 3.34 0.20 -25.85
N CYS A 142 2.56 -0.30 -26.80
CA CYS A 142 3.05 -0.70 -28.13
C CYS A 142 3.78 0.41 -28.93
N ASN A 143 3.57 1.69 -28.58
CA ASN A 143 4.18 2.85 -29.26
C ASN A 143 5.27 3.54 -28.43
N SER A 144 5.69 2.97 -27.30
CA SER A 144 6.70 3.57 -26.43
C SER A 144 8.06 2.95 -26.70
N ILE A 145 8.99 3.75 -27.24
CA ILE A 145 10.37 3.32 -27.53
C ILE A 145 11.05 3.01 -26.18
N PRO A 146 11.56 1.79 -25.96
CA PRO A 146 12.37 1.49 -24.78
C PRO A 146 13.62 2.38 -24.81
N CYS A 147 13.94 3.04 -23.69
CA CYS A 147 15.10 3.95 -23.57
C CYS A 147 16.47 3.33 -23.89
N ALA A 148 16.54 2.03 -24.23
CA ALA A 148 17.76 1.32 -24.62
C ALA A 148 18.17 1.51 -26.10
N TRP A 149 17.38 2.24 -26.91
CA TRP A 149 17.61 2.35 -28.37
C TRP A 149 17.65 3.79 -28.90
N SER A 150 17.89 4.77 -28.04
CA SER A 150 18.13 6.15 -28.47
C SER A 150 19.64 6.37 -28.64
N ILE A 151 20.18 6.06 -29.83
CA ILE A 151 21.51 6.49 -30.30
C ILE A 151 21.35 7.80 -31.06
#